data_AF-A0A3D2IH50-F1
#
_entry.id   AF-A0A3D2IH50-F1
#
_cell.length_a   1.000
_cell.length_b   1.000
_cell.length_c   1.000
_cell.angle_alpha   90.00
_cell.angle_beta   90.00
_cell.angle_gamma   90.00
#
_symmetry.space_group_name_H-M   'P 1'
#
loop_
_entity.id
_entity.type
_entity.pdbx_description
1 polymer ?
#
loop_
_entity_poly.entity_id
_entity_poly.type
_entity_poly.pdbx_seq_one_letter_code
_entity_poly.pdbx_strand_id
1 'polypeptide(L)'
;MNHNKRRNTAFLYEALVRELTKSVVNKDEQRKTAVMAVMKEFFNNQTTLKKDLNLYTEIIETRGVNKKAAEKIIGYVRKERDALNSKKLFEEQTRLINKIHNTLSEEVLSNFVPNYKALASIYQMFSPNTKIKNKVLMENIVIQYMSSQPQQVTEQKRINNATMRIFSSKFNNQYNGLLEEQRILLSKYISSFTDNGLELKIYLNDELSRIKETVSKANFEGDIGEKINKVTSIIDNFKDELINEEMLKQIMKMQQLVSEIGTDD
;
A
#
# COMPACT_ATOMS: atom_id res chain seq x y z
N MET A 1 14.69 9.20 21.65
CA MET A 1 15.69 9.24 20.57
C MET A 1 15.01 9.82 19.33
N ASN A 2 15.16 11.13 19.10
CA ASN A 2 14.47 11.84 18.03
C ASN A 2 15.15 11.54 16.69
N HIS A 3 14.49 10.76 15.85
CA HIS A 3 14.87 10.53 14.47
C HIS A 3 14.08 11.48 13.56
N ASN A 4 14.72 12.09 12.55
CA ASN A 4 14.01 12.90 11.56
C ASN A 4 13.27 12.00 10.57
N LYS A 5 12.06 11.58 10.97
CA LYS A 5 11.16 10.68 10.23
C LYS A 5 10.98 11.08 8.76
N ARG A 6 11.03 12.38 8.48
CA ARG A 6 10.82 12.98 7.16
C ARG A 6 11.92 12.63 6.16
N ARG A 7 13.07 12.08 6.58
CA ARG A 7 14.14 11.63 5.65
C ARG A 7 14.15 10.13 5.37
N ASN A 8 13.18 9.39 5.88
CA ASN A 8 13.04 7.98 5.55
C ASN A 8 12.29 7.84 4.22
N THR A 9 12.95 7.30 3.20
CA THR A 9 12.41 7.13 1.84
C THR A 9 11.12 6.31 1.81
N ALA A 10 11.07 5.18 2.53
CA ALA A 10 9.87 4.38 2.64
C ALA A 10 8.75 5.11 3.38
N PHE A 11 9.07 5.87 4.43
CA PHE A 11 8.07 6.71 5.11
C PHE A 11 7.48 7.77 4.18
N LEU A 12 8.31 8.46 3.38
CA LEU A 12 7.85 9.48 2.43
C LEU A 12 6.94 8.86 1.35
N TYR A 13 7.31 7.68 0.86
CA TYR A 13 6.49 6.92 -0.08
C TYR A 13 5.13 6.55 0.53
N GLU A 14 5.13 5.96 1.74
CA GLU A 14 3.89 5.58 2.44
C GLU A 14 2.99 6.78 2.75
N ALA A 15 3.57 7.93 3.12
CA ALA A 15 2.83 9.16 3.34
C ALA A 15 2.08 9.63 2.08
N LEU A 16 2.73 9.51 0.91
CA LEU A 16 2.13 9.81 -0.39
C LEU A 16 1.07 8.80 -0.81
N VAL A 17 1.31 7.50 -0.59
CA VAL A 17 0.31 6.45 -0.85
C VAL A 17 -0.96 6.70 -0.02
N ARG A 18 -0.80 7.09 1.25
CA ARG A 18 -1.94 7.45 2.12
C ARG A 18 -2.68 8.68 1.61
N GLU A 19 -1.94 9.68 1.14
CA GLU A 19 -2.54 10.89 0.58
C GLU A 19 -3.28 10.61 -0.73
N LEU A 20 -2.71 9.78 -1.60
CA LEU A 20 -3.35 9.31 -2.82
C LEU A 20 -4.65 8.59 -2.49
N THR A 21 -4.61 7.65 -1.54
CA THR A 21 -5.79 6.90 -1.08
C THR A 21 -6.89 7.85 -0.61
N LYS A 22 -6.56 8.82 0.25
CA LYS A 22 -7.51 9.84 0.72
C LYS A 22 -8.13 10.63 -0.42
N SER A 23 -7.33 11.07 -1.40
CA SER A 23 -7.82 11.86 -2.53
C SER A 23 -8.77 11.06 -3.43
N VAL A 24 -8.46 9.80 -3.72
CA VAL A 24 -9.34 8.91 -4.51
C VAL A 24 -10.69 8.73 -3.82
N VAL A 25 -10.66 8.51 -2.51
CA VAL A 25 -11.86 8.27 -1.69
C VAL A 25 -12.75 9.50 -1.63
N ASN A 26 -12.12 10.67 -1.43
CA ASN A 26 -12.83 11.93 -1.38
C ASN A 26 -13.23 12.44 -2.77
N LYS A 27 -12.96 11.66 -3.84
CA LYS A 27 -13.16 12.05 -5.25
C LYS A 27 -12.47 13.37 -5.61
N ASP A 28 -11.35 13.68 -4.94
CA ASP A 28 -10.54 14.86 -5.16
C ASP A 28 -9.54 14.59 -6.30
N GLU A 29 -10.01 14.70 -7.53
CA GLU A 29 -9.22 14.41 -8.73
C GLU A 29 -8.03 15.36 -8.92
N GLN A 30 -8.14 16.61 -8.46
CA GLN A 30 -7.03 17.57 -8.51
C GLN A 30 -5.89 17.12 -7.60
N ARG A 31 -6.20 16.80 -6.33
CA ARG A 31 -5.19 16.36 -5.36
C ARG A 31 -4.61 15.00 -5.72
N LYS A 32 -5.45 14.08 -6.21
CA LYS A 32 -5.00 12.80 -6.74
C LYS A 32 -3.97 12.97 -7.84
N THR A 33 -4.27 13.80 -8.84
CA THR A 33 -3.37 14.09 -9.97
C THR A 33 -2.06 14.69 -9.48
N ALA A 34 -2.13 15.61 -8.50
CA ALA A 34 -0.94 16.21 -7.90
C ALA A 34 -0.07 15.16 -7.16
N VAL A 35 -0.67 14.28 -6.34
CA VAL A 35 0.07 13.23 -5.62
C VAL A 35 0.72 12.26 -6.61
N MET A 36 -0.02 11.82 -7.63
CA MET A 36 0.51 10.95 -8.68
C MET A 36 1.68 11.58 -9.43
N ALA A 37 1.62 12.88 -9.74
CA ALA A 37 2.70 13.60 -10.40
C ALA A 37 3.98 13.59 -9.54
N VAL A 38 3.85 13.85 -8.23
CA VAL A 38 4.97 13.76 -7.28
C VAL A 38 5.54 12.34 -7.23
N MET A 39 4.68 11.32 -7.13
CA MET A 39 5.15 9.93 -7.09
C MET A 39 5.90 9.53 -8.38
N LYS A 40 5.40 9.91 -9.56
CA LYS A 40 6.06 9.65 -10.86
C LYS A 40 7.40 10.38 -10.99
N GLU A 41 7.47 11.62 -10.52
CA GLU A 41 8.70 12.43 -10.55
C GLU A 41 9.80 11.80 -9.68
N PHE A 42 9.47 11.36 -8.47
CA PHE A 42 10.48 10.98 -7.46
C PHE A 42 10.69 9.47 -7.29
N PHE A 43 9.74 8.62 -7.69
CA PHE A 43 9.81 7.17 -7.51
C PHE A 43 9.78 6.36 -8.82
N ASN A 44 10.25 6.94 -9.93
CA ASN A 44 10.50 6.18 -11.16
C ASN A 44 11.81 5.37 -11.07
N ASN A 45 11.96 4.37 -11.94
CA ASN A 45 13.07 3.39 -11.88
C ASN A 45 14.47 4.01 -12.05
N GLN A 46 14.59 5.26 -12.51
CA GLN A 46 15.87 5.94 -12.69
C GLN A 46 16.32 6.70 -11.43
N THR A 47 15.42 7.00 -10.49
CA THR A 47 15.75 7.79 -9.30
C THR A 47 16.50 6.98 -8.25
N THR A 48 17.30 7.69 -7.46
CA THR A 48 17.99 7.09 -6.31
C THR A 48 17.00 6.74 -5.21
N LEU A 49 15.93 7.54 -5.05
CA LEU A 49 14.81 7.28 -4.14
C LEU A 49 14.09 5.96 -4.46
N LYS A 50 13.83 5.62 -5.73
CA LYS A 50 13.19 4.35 -6.06
C LYS A 50 14.10 3.17 -5.76
N LYS A 51 15.39 3.29 -6.07
CA LYS A 51 16.39 2.26 -5.73
C LYS A 51 16.49 2.05 -4.22
N ASP A 52 16.53 3.14 -3.44
CA ASP A 52 16.51 3.08 -1.98
C ASP A 52 15.20 2.45 -1.47
N LEU A 53 14.04 2.86 -2.00
CA LEU A 53 12.74 2.29 -1.64
C LEU A 53 12.71 0.77 -1.84
N ASN A 54 13.21 0.27 -2.97
CA ASN A 54 13.23 -1.17 -3.25
C ASN A 54 14.02 -1.95 -2.19
N LEU A 55 15.09 -1.37 -1.62
CA LEU A 55 15.86 -1.99 -0.54
C LEU A 55 15.08 -2.06 0.78
N TYR A 56 14.21 -1.08 1.05
CA TYR A 56 13.25 -1.19 2.16
C TYR A 56 12.24 -2.29 1.88
N THR A 57 11.69 -2.33 0.66
CA THR A 57 10.68 -3.32 0.24
C THR A 57 11.20 -4.75 0.39
N GLU A 58 12.42 -5.04 -0.06
CA GLU A 58 13.06 -6.37 0.07
C GLU A 58 13.07 -6.87 1.53
N ILE A 59 13.41 -5.99 2.48
CA ILE A 59 13.41 -6.31 3.91
C ILE A 59 11.98 -6.49 4.44
N ILE A 60 11.07 -5.61 4.03
CA ILE A 60 9.70 -5.59 4.55
C ILE A 60 8.93 -6.80 4.07
N GLU A 61 9.09 -7.22 2.83
CA GLU A 61 8.37 -8.34 2.23
C GLU A 61 8.96 -9.71 2.66
N THR A 62 10.24 -9.75 3.05
CA THR A 62 10.86 -10.98 3.54
C THR A 62 10.29 -11.39 4.91
N ARG A 63 9.59 -12.53 4.95
CA ARG A 63 8.98 -13.12 6.16
C ARG A 63 9.23 -14.63 6.28
N GLY A 64 9.19 -15.13 7.51
CA GLY A 64 9.30 -16.57 7.80
C GLY A 64 10.66 -17.18 7.48
N VAL A 65 11.70 -16.38 7.20
CA VAL A 65 13.05 -16.88 6.93
C VAL A 65 13.76 -17.21 8.24
N ASN A 66 14.70 -18.16 8.24
CA ASN A 66 15.50 -18.38 9.44
C ASN A 66 16.45 -17.19 9.69
N LYS A 67 16.90 -17.05 10.95
CA LYS A 67 17.77 -15.94 11.38
C LYS A 67 19.03 -15.76 10.51
N LYS A 68 19.69 -16.86 10.13
CA LYS A 68 20.91 -16.83 9.31
C LYS A 68 20.63 -16.32 7.90
N ALA A 69 19.49 -16.69 7.32
CA ALA A 69 19.04 -16.18 6.03
C ALA A 69 18.69 -14.68 6.12
N ALA A 70 17.99 -14.24 7.17
CA ALA A 70 17.69 -12.83 7.41
C ALA A 70 18.97 -11.98 7.52
N GLU A 71 19.95 -12.42 8.32
CA GLU A 71 21.26 -11.77 8.45
C GLU A 71 21.97 -11.64 7.11
N LYS A 72 21.93 -12.71 6.28
CA LYS A 72 22.56 -12.71 4.96
C LYS A 72 21.88 -11.73 3.99
N ILE A 73 20.54 -11.70 3.98
CA ILE A 73 19.75 -10.77 3.16
C ILE A 73 20.06 -9.33 3.58
N ILE A 74 20.00 -9.02 4.87
CA ILE A 74 20.34 -7.69 5.39
C ILE A 74 21.77 -7.30 4.99
N GLY A 75 22.72 -8.23 5.07
CA GLY A 75 24.10 -8.01 4.64
C GLY A 75 24.21 -7.60 3.16
N TYR A 76 23.46 -8.24 2.26
CA TYR A 76 23.41 -7.85 0.84
C TYR A 76 22.71 -6.51 0.64
N VAL A 77 21.54 -6.31 1.25
CA VAL A 77 20.78 -5.06 1.17
C VAL A 77 21.61 -3.87 1.66
N ARG A 78 22.37 -4.03 2.74
CA ARG A 78 23.29 -2.99 3.23
C ARG A 78 24.41 -2.67 2.25
N LYS A 79 25.03 -3.68 1.63
CA LYS A 79 26.07 -3.45 0.60
C LYS A 79 25.52 -2.67 -0.58
N GLU A 80 24.34 -3.03 -1.08
CA GLU A 80 23.69 -2.29 -2.16
C GLU A 80 23.32 -0.87 -1.72
N ARG A 81 22.85 -0.73 -0.48
CA ARG A 81 22.49 0.57 0.09
C ARG A 81 23.67 1.52 0.21
N ASP A 82 24.80 1.00 0.66
CA ASP A 82 26.06 1.74 0.83
C ASP A 82 26.67 2.11 -0.53
N ALA A 83 26.38 1.33 -1.59
CA ALA A 83 26.76 1.65 -2.96
C ALA A 83 25.90 2.77 -3.59
N LEU A 84 24.73 3.10 -3.02
CA LEU A 84 23.95 4.26 -3.47
C LEU A 84 24.67 5.58 -3.14
N ASN A 85 24.63 6.53 -4.06
CA ASN A 85 25.15 7.87 -3.82
C ASN A 85 24.34 8.59 -2.72
N SER A 86 24.87 8.57 -1.50
CA SER A 86 24.22 9.13 -0.31
C SER A 86 23.94 10.63 -0.42
N LYS A 87 24.81 11.39 -1.10
CA LYS A 87 24.60 12.82 -1.34
C LYS A 87 23.41 13.05 -2.28
N LYS A 88 23.40 12.35 -3.42
CA LYS A 88 22.30 12.42 -4.39
C LYS A 88 20.97 12.01 -3.77
N LEU A 89 20.96 10.95 -2.97
CA LEU A 89 19.75 10.54 -2.27
C LEU A 89 19.26 11.62 -1.28
N PHE A 90 20.15 12.21 -0.49
CA PHE A 90 19.79 13.28 0.44
C PHE A 90 19.19 14.50 -0.29
N GLU A 91 19.75 14.85 -1.45
CA GLU A 91 19.24 15.92 -2.32
C GLU A 91 17.86 15.57 -2.89
N GLU A 92 17.67 14.35 -3.41
CA GLU A 92 16.37 13.88 -3.91
C GLU A 92 15.31 13.84 -2.79
N GLN A 93 15.64 13.36 -1.60
CA GLN A 93 14.75 13.39 -0.42
C GLN A 93 14.35 14.83 -0.05
N THR A 94 15.32 15.75 -0.05
CA THR A 94 15.05 17.16 0.27
C THR A 94 14.14 17.80 -0.77
N ARG A 95 14.39 17.53 -2.06
CA ARG A 95 13.51 17.98 -3.15
C ARG A 95 12.10 17.39 -3.02
N LEU A 96 11.97 16.11 -2.67
CA LEU A 96 10.68 15.47 -2.47
C LEU A 96 9.90 16.13 -1.33
N ILE A 97 10.53 16.33 -0.17
CA ILE A 97 9.90 17.00 1.00
C ILE A 97 9.40 18.39 0.60
N ASN A 98 10.24 19.18 -0.08
CA ASN A 98 9.86 20.53 -0.52
C ASN A 98 8.72 20.49 -1.55
N LYS A 99 8.74 19.52 -2.48
CA LYS A 99 7.65 19.32 -3.44
C LYS A 99 6.35 18.98 -2.75
N ILE A 100 6.38 18.10 -1.75
CA ILE A 100 5.19 17.74 -0.94
C ILE A 100 4.63 18.98 -0.24
N HIS A 101 5.48 19.76 0.43
CA HIS A 101 5.06 20.97 1.12
C HIS A 101 4.40 22.00 0.18
N ASN A 102 5.02 22.22 -0.99
CA ASN A 102 4.59 23.27 -1.91
C ASN A 102 3.41 22.86 -2.79
N THR A 103 3.23 21.57 -3.10
CA THR A 103 2.20 21.09 -4.04
C THR A 103 1.02 20.42 -3.34
N LEU A 104 1.23 19.80 -2.17
CA LEU A 104 0.19 19.05 -1.47
C LEU A 104 -0.17 19.70 -0.14
N SER A 105 0.74 19.68 0.83
CA SER A 105 0.68 20.31 2.17
C SER A 105 1.76 19.65 3.04
N GLU A 106 2.26 20.37 4.05
CA GLU A 106 3.12 19.77 5.09
C GLU A 106 2.40 18.66 5.88
N GLU A 107 1.06 18.73 5.99
CA GLU A 107 0.26 17.75 6.72
C GLU A 107 0.36 16.32 6.16
N VAL A 108 0.71 16.17 4.87
CA VAL A 108 0.94 14.86 4.25
C VAL A 108 2.01 14.09 5.01
N LEU A 109 3.07 14.76 5.49
CA LEU A 109 4.15 14.14 6.26
C LEU A 109 3.77 13.85 7.72
N SER A 110 2.60 14.31 8.14
CA SER A 110 2.00 14.01 9.44
C SER A 110 0.99 12.86 9.36
N ASN A 111 0.74 12.32 8.16
CA ASN A 111 -0.12 11.17 7.97
C ASN A 111 0.36 9.97 8.80
N PHE A 112 -0.60 9.23 9.37
CA PHE A 112 -0.30 7.99 10.07
C PHE A 112 0.22 6.95 9.07
N VAL A 113 1.43 6.44 9.34
CA VAL A 113 2.06 5.38 8.54
C VAL A 113 2.07 4.08 9.36
N PRO A 114 1.37 3.02 8.92
CA PRO A 114 1.47 1.71 9.55
C PRO A 114 2.89 1.19 9.54
N ASN A 115 3.24 0.30 10.48
CA ASN A 115 4.58 -0.29 10.57
C ASN A 115 5.72 0.75 10.67
N TYR A 116 5.44 1.99 11.10
CA TYR A 116 6.43 3.05 11.27
C TYR A 116 7.64 2.62 12.10
N LYS A 117 7.45 1.76 13.11
CA LYS A 117 8.55 1.21 13.91
C LYS A 117 9.52 0.39 13.05
N ALA A 118 9.02 -0.48 12.18
CA ALA A 118 9.85 -1.27 11.27
C ALA A 118 10.59 -0.36 10.29
N LEU A 119 9.90 0.60 9.67
CA LEU A 119 10.51 1.59 8.76
C LEU A 119 11.60 2.39 9.47
N ALA A 120 11.36 2.84 10.70
CA ALA A 120 12.33 3.59 11.50
C ALA A 120 13.53 2.74 11.93
N SER A 121 13.34 1.44 12.18
CA SER A 121 14.42 0.50 12.46
C SER A 121 15.30 0.28 11.23
N ILE A 122 14.70 0.03 10.07
CA ILE A 122 15.43 -0.12 8.80
C ILE A 122 16.21 1.16 8.47
N TYR A 123 15.57 2.32 8.58
CA TYR A 123 16.25 3.60 8.36
C TYR A 123 17.45 3.79 9.27
N GLN A 124 17.30 3.50 10.57
CA GLN A 124 18.40 3.66 11.52
C GLN A 124 19.54 2.66 11.26
N MET A 125 19.22 1.48 10.73
CA MET A 125 20.20 0.49 10.28
C MET A 125 21.04 1.04 9.11
N PHE A 126 20.41 1.72 8.14
CA PHE A 126 21.10 2.36 7.00
C PHE A 126 21.82 3.66 7.37
N SER A 127 21.33 4.41 8.36
CA SER A 127 21.83 5.75 8.65
C SER A 127 23.31 5.74 9.09
N PRO A 128 24.20 6.54 8.46
CA PRO A 128 25.59 6.64 8.88
C PRO A 128 25.74 7.24 10.29
N ASN A 129 24.78 8.06 10.71
CA ASN A 129 24.81 8.78 11.99
C ASN A 129 24.35 7.94 13.19
N THR A 130 23.86 6.72 12.96
CA THR A 130 23.47 5.81 14.04
C THR A 130 24.71 5.16 14.65
N LYS A 131 24.88 5.27 15.98
CA LYS A 131 25.97 4.60 16.71
C LYS A 131 25.96 3.08 16.45
N ILE A 132 27.14 2.45 16.36
CA ILE A 132 27.31 1.02 16.02
C ILE A 132 26.41 0.12 16.87
N LYS A 133 26.41 0.29 18.21
CA LYS A 133 25.55 -0.49 19.13
C LYS A 133 24.06 -0.39 18.77
N ASN A 134 23.61 0.80 18.38
CA ASN A 134 22.21 1.03 18.00
C ASN A 134 21.91 0.45 16.62
N LYS A 135 22.86 0.45 15.68
CA LYS A 135 22.71 -0.24 14.40
C LYS A 135 22.49 -1.73 14.60
N VAL A 136 23.31 -2.37 15.42
CA VAL A 136 23.17 -3.81 15.77
C VAL A 136 21.82 -4.08 16.44
N LEU A 137 21.36 -3.19 17.33
CA LEU A 137 20.04 -3.32 17.93
C LEU A 137 18.91 -3.24 16.90
N MET A 138 18.96 -2.27 15.99
CA MET A 138 17.96 -2.12 14.93
C MET A 138 17.99 -3.30 13.97
N GLU A 139 19.17 -3.78 13.61
CA GLU A 139 19.36 -4.96 12.79
C GLU A 139 18.74 -6.20 13.43
N ASN A 140 18.95 -6.42 14.74
CA ASN A 140 18.28 -7.52 15.46
C ASN A 140 16.75 -7.40 15.46
N ILE A 141 16.19 -6.19 15.56
CA ILE A 141 14.74 -5.96 15.45
C ILE A 141 14.25 -6.34 14.05
N VAL A 142 14.98 -5.95 13.00
CA VAL A 142 14.65 -6.28 11.61
C VAL A 142 14.77 -7.78 11.36
N ILE A 143 15.82 -8.43 11.86
CA ILE A 143 15.99 -9.89 11.81
C ILE A 143 14.82 -10.60 12.47
N GLN A 144 14.40 -10.16 13.66
CA GLN A 144 13.25 -10.72 14.35
C GLN A 144 11.98 -10.57 13.51
N TYR A 145 11.76 -9.40 12.92
CA TYR A 145 10.63 -9.12 12.03
C TYR A 145 10.63 -9.99 10.77
N MET A 146 11.79 -10.23 10.16
CA MET A 146 11.92 -11.13 9.00
C MET A 146 11.79 -12.60 9.39
N SER A 147 12.22 -12.96 10.60
CA SER A 147 12.22 -14.35 11.08
C SER A 147 10.91 -14.77 11.72
N SER A 148 10.07 -13.83 12.13
CA SER A 148 8.69 -14.13 12.49
C SER A 148 7.98 -14.72 11.28
N GLN A 149 7.35 -15.89 11.47
CA GLN A 149 6.39 -16.36 10.49
C GLN A 149 5.30 -15.30 10.33
N PRO A 150 4.81 -15.04 9.11
CA PRO A 150 3.60 -14.26 8.96
C PRO A 150 2.57 -14.98 9.81
N GLN A 151 2.10 -14.34 10.89
CA GLN A 151 1.02 -14.93 11.64
C GLN A 151 -0.09 -15.16 10.60
N GLN A 152 -0.49 -16.42 10.38
CA GLN A 152 -1.90 -16.65 10.04
C GLN A 152 -2.65 -15.78 11.05
N VAL A 153 -3.50 -14.88 10.56
CA VAL A 153 -4.25 -13.94 11.40
C VAL A 153 -5.15 -14.77 12.31
N THR A 154 -4.57 -15.31 13.38
CA THR A 154 -5.28 -15.80 14.54
C THR A 154 -5.64 -14.53 15.28
N GLU A 155 -6.93 -14.33 15.49
CA GLU A 155 -7.60 -13.18 16.11
C GLU A 155 -7.11 -12.77 17.52
N GLN A 156 -5.91 -13.16 17.95
CA GLN A 156 -5.46 -13.07 19.33
C GLN A 156 -4.05 -12.50 19.48
N LYS A 157 -3.84 -11.28 18.98
CA LYS A 157 -3.10 -10.29 19.77
C LYS A 157 -3.83 -8.99 19.63
N ARG A 158 -4.57 -8.63 20.69
CA ARG A 158 -5.33 -7.39 20.87
C ARG A 158 -4.60 -6.23 20.18
N ILE A 159 -4.98 -5.96 18.93
CA ILE A 159 -4.80 -4.65 18.35
C ILE A 159 -5.50 -3.74 19.33
N ASN A 160 -4.76 -2.74 19.82
CA ASN A 160 -5.27 -1.83 20.84
C ASN A 160 -6.66 -1.34 20.39
N ASN A 161 -7.72 -1.79 21.08
CA ASN A 161 -9.11 -1.56 20.66
C ASN A 161 -9.39 -0.06 20.46
N ALA A 162 -8.62 0.80 21.14
CA ALA A 162 -8.62 2.24 20.90
C ALA A 162 -8.11 2.62 19.51
N THR A 163 -6.99 2.06 19.05
CA THR A 163 -6.43 2.36 17.72
C THR A 163 -7.30 1.79 16.60
N MET A 164 -7.86 0.58 16.77
CA MET A 164 -8.80 0.01 15.80
C MET A 164 -10.10 0.82 15.76
N ARG A 165 -10.67 1.20 16.92
CA ARG A 165 -11.87 2.04 16.97
C ARG A 165 -11.65 3.44 16.42
N ILE A 166 -10.49 4.04 16.65
CA ILE A 166 -10.13 5.35 16.08
C ILE A 166 -9.88 5.24 14.57
N PHE A 167 -9.27 4.14 14.11
CA PHE A 167 -9.07 3.90 12.68
C PHE A 167 -10.40 3.65 11.98
N SER A 168 -11.23 2.75 12.51
CA SER A 168 -12.57 2.47 12.01
C SER A 168 -13.50 3.69 12.12
N SER A 169 -13.43 4.50 13.19
CA SER A 169 -14.26 5.71 13.28
C SER A 169 -13.79 6.80 12.33
N LYS A 170 -12.47 7.00 12.15
CA LYS A 170 -11.94 7.96 11.18
C LYS A 170 -12.17 7.51 9.74
N PHE A 171 -12.08 6.20 9.47
CA PHE A 171 -12.39 5.60 8.19
C PHE A 171 -13.90 5.69 7.89
N ASN A 172 -14.77 5.33 8.83
CA ASN A 172 -16.22 5.46 8.66
C ASN A 172 -16.67 6.92 8.51
N ASN A 173 -16.07 7.85 9.26
CA ASN A 173 -16.39 9.28 9.15
C ASN A 173 -15.86 9.93 7.86
N GLN A 174 -14.78 9.41 7.27
CA GLN A 174 -14.16 9.99 6.08
C GLN A 174 -14.64 9.35 4.76
N TYR A 175 -15.27 8.18 4.81
CA TYR A 175 -15.67 7.38 3.65
C TYR A 175 -17.20 7.14 3.61
N ASN A 176 -17.98 8.08 4.15
CA ASN A 176 -19.45 8.02 4.09
C ASN A 176 -19.91 7.92 2.62
N GLY A 177 -20.46 6.78 2.22
CA GLY A 177 -21.03 6.55 0.88
C GLY A 177 -20.40 5.42 0.03
N LEU A 178 -19.37 4.72 0.52
CA LEU A 178 -18.88 3.49 -0.14
C LEU A 178 -19.63 2.24 0.36
N LEU A 179 -19.90 1.31 -0.55
CA LEU A 179 -20.40 -0.02 -0.23
C LEU A 179 -19.37 -0.80 0.61
N GLU A 180 -19.83 -1.78 1.37
CA GLU A 180 -18.95 -2.56 2.26
C GLU A 180 -17.91 -3.35 1.43
N GLU A 181 -18.34 -3.98 0.35
CA GLU A 181 -17.51 -4.70 -0.61
C GLU A 181 -16.48 -3.80 -1.32
N GLN A 182 -16.78 -2.51 -1.50
CA GLN A 182 -15.83 -1.53 -2.05
C GLN A 182 -14.76 -1.17 -1.01
N ARG A 183 -15.14 -1.07 0.27
CA ARG A 183 -14.19 -0.84 1.37
C ARG A 183 -13.28 -2.05 1.56
N ILE A 184 -13.83 -3.26 1.49
CA ILE A 184 -13.07 -4.51 1.56
C ILE A 184 -12.10 -4.62 0.38
N LEU A 185 -12.57 -4.34 -0.84
CA LEU A 185 -11.73 -4.34 -2.04
C LEU A 185 -10.54 -3.38 -1.92
N LEU A 186 -10.79 -2.13 -1.50
CA LEU A 186 -9.73 -1.15 -1.29
C LEU A 186 -8.76 -1.58 -0.19
N SER A 187 -9.26 -2.13 0.91
CA SER A 187 -8.45 -2.66 2.01
C SER A 187 -7.56 -3.80 1.54
N LYS A 188 -8.11 -4.78 0.81
CA LYS A 188 -7.36 -5.90 0.24
C LYS A 188 -6.38 -5.45 -0.84
N TYR A 189 -6.73 -4.45 -1.64
CA TYR A 189 -5.82 -3.87 -2.63
C TYR A 189 -4.63 -3.19 -1.96
N ILE A 190 -4.87 -2.44 -0.88
CA ILE A 190 -3.78 -1.83 -0.10
C ILE A 190 -2.93 -2.91 0.58
N SER A 191 -3.53 -3.98 1.11
CA SER A 191 -2.81 -5.11 1.68
C SER A 191 -2.04 -5.93 0.64
N SER A 192 -2.47 -5.90 -0.63
CA SER A 192 -1.85 -6.64 -1.73
C SER A 192 -0.40 -6.27 -1.97
N PHE A 193 -0.04 -5.04 -1.63
CA PHE A 193 1.33 -4.54 -1.69
C PHE A 193 2.21 -5.03 -0.54
N THR A 194 1.67 -5.87 0.36
CA THR A 194 2.38 -6.43 1.52
C THR A 194 2.40 -7.96 1.57
N ASP A 195 1.54 -8.65 0.81
CA ASP A 195 1.40 -10.12 0.80
C ASP A 195 1.50 -10.73 -0.62
N ASN A 196 2.12 -10.03 -1.58
CA ASN A 196 2.13 -10.38 -3.01
C ASN A 196 0.73 -10.47 -3.66
N GLY A 197 -0.26 -9.83 -3.04
CA GLY A 197 -1.63 -9.79 -3.51
C GLY A 197 -2.36 -11.10 -3.42
N LEU A 198 -1.93 -12.02 -2.56
CA LEU A 198 -2.61 -13.31 -2.40
C LEU A 198 -4.02 -13.12 -1.84
N GLU A 199 -4.18 -12.36 -0.75
CA GLU A 199 -5.51 -12.09 -0.20
C GLU A 199 -6.39 -11.30 -1.17
N LEU A 200 -5.79 -10.37 -1.91
CA LEU A 200 -6.51 -9.65 -2.96
C LEU A 200 -6.95 -10.59 -4.07
N LYS A 201 -6.09 -11.49 -4.55
CA LYS A 201 -6.42 -12.45 -5.61
C LYS A 201 -7.54 -13.41 -5.19
N ILE A 202 -7.50 -13.90 -3.95
CA ILE A 202 -8.55 -14.76 -3.39
C ILE A 202 -9.87 -13.97 -3.33
N TYR A 203 -9.85 -12.78 -2.73
CA TYR A 203 -11.02 -11.93 -2.64
C TYR A 203 -11.59 -11.58 -4.02
N LEU A 204 -10.74 -11.23 -4.98
CA LEU A 204 -11.15 -10.91 -6.34
C LEU A 204 -11.76 -12.12 -7.05
N ASN A 205 -11.21 -13.32 -6.89
CA ASN A 205 -11.77 -14.50 -7.50
C ASN A 205 -13.21 -14.77 -6.99
N ASP A 206 -13.41 -14.64 -5.67
CA ASP A 206 -14.72 -14.83 -5.05
C ASP A 206 -15.69 -13.71 -5.45
N GLU A 207 -15.23 -12.45 -5.42
CA GLU A 207 -16.06 -11.28 -5.71
C GLU A 207 -16.43 -11.20 -7.20
N LEU A 208 -15.51 -11.51 -8.11
CA LEU A 208 -15.80 -11.58 -9.54
C LEU A 208 -16.77 -12.72 -9.87
N SER A 209 -16.67 -13.85 -9.16
CA SER A 209 -17.63 -14.96 -9.29
C SER A 209 -19.02 -14.54 -8.79
N ARG A 210 -19.10 -13.87 -7.64
CA ARG A 210 -20.37 -13.31 -7.11
C ARG A 210 -20.99 -12.33 -8.09
N ILE A 211 -20.21 -11.38 -8.60
CA ILE A 211 -20.67 -10.38 -9.58
C ILE A 211 -21.21 -11.10 -10.83
N LYS A 212 -20.47 -12.07 -11.37
CA LYS A 212 -20.88 -12.84 -12.56
C LYS A 212 -22.19 -13.59 -12.32
N GLU A 213 -22.34 -14.22 -11.15
CA GLU A 213 -23.57 -14.92 -10.78
C GLU A 213 -24.76 -13.96 -10.65
N THR A 214 -24.63 -12.86 -9.91
CA THR A 214 -25.73 -11.89 -9.73
C THR A 214 -26.14 -11.26 -11.05
N VAL A 215 -25.17 -10.88 -11.87
CA VAL A 215 -25.40 -10.28 -13.19
C VAL A 215 -26.06 -11.28 -14.14
N SER A 216 -25.69 -12.57 -14.11
CA SER A 216 -26.29 -13.60 -14.97
C SER A 216 -27.73 -13.96 -14.62
N LYS A 217 -28.13 -13.77 -13.34
CA LYS A 217 -29.50 -14.00 -12.87
C LYS A 217 -30.43 -12.84 -13.22
N ALA A 218 -29.87 -11.64 -13.36
CA ALA A 218 -30.63 -10.45 -13.69
C ALA A 218 -30.84 -10.41 -15.21
N ASN A 219 -31.99 -10.93 -15.63
CA ASN A 219 -32.33 -11.17 -17.04
C ASN A 219 -32.68 -9.84 -17.74
N PHE A 220 -31.67 -9.04 -18.09
CA PHE A 220 -31.86 -7.72 -18.72
C PHE A 220 -31.77 -7.81 -20.25
N GLU A 221 -32.79 -7.31 -20.95
CA GLU A 221 -32.80 -7.16 -22.42
C GLU A 221 -32.30 -5.76 -22.86
N GLY A 222 -31.73 -5.67 -24.07
CA GLY A 222 -31.29 -4.40 -24.68
C GLY A 222 -29.87 -3.94 -24.29
N ASP A 223 -29.64 -2.63 -24.28
CA ASP A 223 -28.33 -1.97 -24.07
C ASP A 223 -27.67 -2.33 -22.70
N ILE A 224 -28.48 -2.76 -21.74
CA ILE A 224 -28.04 -3.21 -20.41
C ILE A 224 -27.42 -4.63 -20.50
N GLY A 225 -28.02 -5.53 -21.30
CA GLY A 225 -27.48 -6.87 -21.56
C GLY A 225 -26.13 -6.82 -22.27
N GLU A 226 -25.92 -5.87 -23.20
CA GLU A 226 -24.62 -5.67 -23.86
C GLU A 226 -23.53 -5.17 -22.90
N LYS A 227 -23.87 -4.26 -21.99
CA LYS A 227 -22.95 -3.77 -20.93
C LYS A 227 -22.57 -4.89 -19.96
N ILE A 228 -23.51 -5.77 -19.64
CA ILE A 228 -23.31 -6.98 -18.82
C ILE A 228 -22.38 -7.99 -19.49
N ASN A 229 -22.55 -8.23 -20.80
CA ASN A 229 -21.67 -9.11 -21.57
C ASN A 229 -20.24 -8.52 -21.68
N LYS A 230 -20.11 -7.20 -21.80
CA LYS A 230 -18.82 -6.50 -21.71
C LYS A 230 -18.16 -6.68 -20.34
N VAL A 231 -18.92 -6.52 -19.26
CA VAL A 231 -18.45 -6.74 -17.88
C VAL A 231 -17.95 -8.19 -17.72
N THR A 232 -18.72 -9.17 -18.18
CA THR A 232 -18.34 -10.59 -18.10
C THR A 232 -17.05 -10.89 -18.88
N SER A 233 -16.88 -10.27 -20.05
CA SER A 233 -15.66 -10.39 -20.86
C SER A 233 -14.43 -9.75 -20.19
N ILE A 234 -14.62 -8.61 -19.52
CA ILE A 234 -13.57 -7.93 -18.74
C ILE A 234 -13.14 -8.80 -17.55
N ILE A 235 -14.10 -9.44 -16.88
CA ILE A 235 -13.86 -10.38 -15.76
C ILE A 235 -13.02 -11.58 -16.21
N ASP A 236 -13.34 -12.15 -17.38
CA ASP A 236 -12.63 -13.32 -17.90
C ASP A 236 -11.18 -12.98 -18.32
N ASN A 237 -10.90 -11.71 -18.69
CA ASN A 237 -9.55 -11.23 -19.02
C ASN A 237 -8.67 -10.93 -17.79
N PHE A 238 -9.24 -10.81 -16.59
CA PHE A 238 -8.48 -10.47 -15.38
C PHE A 238 -7.68 -11.63 -14.77
N LYS A 239 -7.84 -12.85 -15.26
CA LYS A 239 -7.13 -14.03 -14.72
C LYS A 239 -5.61 -13.97 -14.92
N ASP A 240 -5.13 -13.22 -15.90
CA ASP A 240 -3.72 -13.22 -16.33
C ASP A 240 -3.01 -11.85 -16.18
N GLU A 241 -3.69 -10.79 -15.70
CA GLU A 241 -3.13 -9.43 -15.61
C GLU A 241 -2.70 -9.00 -14.20
N LEU A 242 -1.70 -8.11 -14.13
CA LEU A 242 -1.28 -7.44 -12.89
C LEU A 242 -2.36 -6.43 -12.46
N ILE A 243 -2.91 -6.64 -11.26
CA ILE A 243 -4.00 -5.82 -10.71
C ILE A 243 -3.54 -4.37 -10.55
N ASN A 244 -4.16 -3.48 -11.31
CA ASN A 244 -3.82 -2.06 -11.38
C ASN A 244 -5.02 -1.16 -10.98
N GLU A 245 -4.79 0.15 -10.91
CA GLU A 245 -5.81 1.14 -10.49
C GLU A 245 -7.04 1.15 -11.43
N GLU A 246 -6.86 0.84 -12.71
CA GLU A 246 -7.94 0.82 -13.69
C GLU A 246 -8.86 -0.39 -13.49
N MET A 247 -8.27 -1.56 -13.24
CA MET A 247 -9.00 -2.77 -12.85
C MET A 247 -9.79 -2.54 -11.56
N LEU A 248 -9.19 -1.91 -10.55
CA LEU A 248 -9.85 -1.62 -9.28
C LEU A 248 -11.10 -0.75 -9.45
N LYS A 249 -11.01 0.31 -10.27
CA LYS A 249 -12.15 1.18 -10.58
C LYS A 249 -13.26 0.45 -11.32
N GLN A 250 -12.90 -0.44 -12.25
CA GLN A 250 -13.88 -1.24 -12.97
C GLN A 250 -14.62 -2.17 -12.01
N ILE A 251 -13.93 -2.82 -11.08
CA ILE A 251 -14.54 -3.71 -10.08
C ILE A 251 -15.45 -2.94 -9.13
N MET A 252 -15.03 -1.76 -8.65
CA MET A 252 -15.90 -0.92 -7.81
C MET A 252 -17.18 -0.49 -8.53
N LYS A 253 -17.11 -0.20 -9.85
CA LYS A 253 -18.30 0.10 -10.67
C LYS A 253 -19.21 -1.13 -10.83
N MET A 254 -18.63 -2.32 -10.96
CA MET A 254 -19.40 -3.57 -11.04
C MET A 254 -20.08 -3.90 -9.71
N GLN A 255 -19.40 -3.68 -8.59
CA GLN A 255 -19.99 -3.79 -7.24
C GLN A 255 -21.17 -2.83 -7.06
N GLN A 256 -21.01 -1.59 -7.54
CA GLN A 256 -22.09 -0.59 -7.52
C GLN A 256 -23.30 -1.08 -8.32
N LEU A 257 -23.09 -1.55 -9.55
CA LEU A 257 -24.14 -2.10 -10.41
C LEU A 257 -24.87 -3.29 -9.75
N VAL A 258 -24.12 -4.22 -9.15
CA VAL A 258 -24.70 -5.38 -8.45
C VAL A 258 -25.52 -4.95 -7.24
N SER A 259 -25.05 -3.96 -6.48
CA SER A 259 -25.83 -3.40 -5.37
C SER A 259 -27.12 -2.73 -5.85
N GLU A 260 -27.09 -2.05 -7.00
CA GLU A 260 -28.29 -1.42 -7.58
C GLU A 260 -29.31 -2.47 -8.06
N ILE A 261 -28.83 -3.54 -8.71
CA ILE A 261 -29.68 -4.68 -9.13
C ILE A 261 -30.34 -5.37 -7.93
N GLY A 262 -29.62 -5.55 -6.82
CA GLY A 262 -30.14 -6.18 -5.61
C GLY A 262 -31.06 -5.31 -4.75
N THR A 263 -31.23 -4.03 -5.07
CA THR A 263 -32.18 -3.12 -4.41
C THR A 263 -33.51 -2.95 -5.14
N ASP A 264 -33.64 -3.50 -6.36
CA ASP A 264 -34.85 -3.42 -7.19
C ASP A 264 -35.73 -4.70 -7.14
N ASP A 265 -35.44 -5.64 -6.22
CA ASP A 265 -36.31 -6.75 -5.79
C ASP A 265 -36.91 -6.48 -4.40
#